data_AF-A0A8J2LPM8-F1
#
_entry.id   AF-A0A8J2LPM8-F1
#
_cell.length_a   1.000
_cell.length_b   1.000
_cell.length_c   1.000
_cell.angle_alpha   90.00
_cell.angle_beta   90.00
_cell.angle_gamma   90.00
#
_symmetry.space_group_name_H-M   'P 1'
#
loop_
_entity.id
_entity.type
_entity.pdbx_description
1 polymer ?
#
loop_
_entity_poly.entity_id
_entity_poly.type
_entity_poly.pdbx_seq_one_letter_code
_entity_poly.pdbx_strand_id
1 'polypeptide(L)'
;MRPSSAEELQVASYAFGGHYEVHMDALRLTSETMDRGDRIATFMFYLTDVEKGGSTAFPMAGVAARPVKGSAVFWNNLFSSGNPDERTWHGACPVIMGEKWVANKWIRYFDQMQTHQCKSQQPSQMDFKVNGKKLKFKQPVVPTRR
;
A
#
# COMPACT_ATOMS: atom_id res chain seq x y z
N MET A 1 -6.13 14.05 -0.46
CA MET A 1 -5.68 13.07 0.55
C MET A 1 -5.21 13.84 1.78
N ARG A 2 -5.65 13.52 3.00
CA ARG A 2 -5.17 14.22 4.21
C ARG A 2 -3.69 13.89 4.43
N PRO A 3 -2.84 14.81 4.92
CA PRO A 3 -1.41 14.57 5.13
C PRO A 3 -1.11 13.35 6.02
N SER A 4 -2.01 13.01 6.94
CA SER A 4 -1.90 11.85 7.83
C SER A 4 -2.22 10.50 7.17
N SER A 5 -2.93 10.52 6.03
CA SER A 5 -3.43 9.30 5.36
C SER A 5 -2.47 8.70 4.33
N ALA A 6 -1.35 9.39 4.07
CA ALA A 6 -0.26 8.91 3.22
C ALA A 6 1.05 9.61 3.62
N GLU A 7 2.17 8.90 3.53
CA GLU A 7 3.48 9.46 3.84
C GLU A 7 3.87 10.58 2.87
N GLU A 8 4.88 11.37 3.24
CA GLU A 8 5.52 12.32 2.34
C GLU A 8 6.04 11.62 1.08
N LEU A 9 6.16 12.38 -0.02
CA LEU A 9 6.66 11.83 -1.26
C LEU A 9 8.16 11.56 -1.11
N GLN A 10 8.57 10.30 -1.25
CA GLN A 10 9.99 9.93 -1.24
C GLN A 10 10.52 9.95 -2.67
N VAL A 11 11.63 10.64 -2.93
CA VAL A 11 12.30 10.60 -4.24
C VAL A 11 13.63 9.86 -4.10
N ALA A 12 13.93 8.97 -5.05
CA ALA A 12 15.17 8.22 -5.11
C ALA A 12 15.77 8.26 -6.53
N SER A 13 17.10 8.22 -6.62
CA SER A 13 17.84 8.13 -7.87
C SER A 13 18.81 6.95 -7.86
N TYR A 14 18.96 6.31 -9.02
CA TYR A 14 19.88 5.20 -9.24
C TYR A 14 20.71 5.48 -10.49
N ALA A 15 22.03 5.56 -10.31
CA ALA A 15 23.01 5.63 -11.38
C ALA A 15 23.41 4.22 -11.86
N PHE A 16 24.43 4.13 -12.71
CA PHE A 16 24.98 2.86 -13.19
C PHE A 16 25.25 1.87 -12.04
N GLY A 17 24.73 0.64 -12.16
CA GLY A 17 24.83 -0.42 -11.16
C GLY A 17 23.91 -0.23 -9.94
N GLY A 18 23.30 0.95 -9.78
CA GLY A 18 22.36 1.23 -8.71
C GLY A 18 21.14 0.30 -8.78
N HIS A 19 20.83 -0.32 -7.66
CA HIS A 19 19.74 -1.29 -7.48
C HIS A 19 19.16 -1.18 -6.08
N TYR A 20 18.09 -1.91 -5.84
CA TYR A 20 17.52 -2.07 -4.50
C TYR A 20 17.08 -3.51 -4.31
N GLU A 21 17.44 -4.07 -3.16
CA GLU A 21 17.16 -5.45 -2.82
C GLU A 21 15.66 -5.73 -2.74
N VAL A 22 15.32 -7.00 -2.92
CA VAL A 22 13.93 -7.46 -2.90
C VAL A 22 13.36 -7.33 -1.49
N HIS A 23 12.28 -6.57 -1.34
CA HIS A 23 11.64 -6.25 -0.06
C HIS A 23 10.11 -6.14 -0.20
N MET A 24 9.43 -5.97 0.92
CA MET A 24 8.00 -5.61 0.97
C MET A 24 7.87 -4.21 1.56
N ASP A 25 6.87 -3.46 1.08
CA ASP A 25 6.49 -2.18 1.67
C ASP A 25 5.61 -2.33 2.91
N ALA A 26 4.92 -3.47 3.06
CA ALA A 26 4.17 -3.78 4.28
C ALA A 26 5.14 -3.79 5.47
N LEU A 27 4.76 -3.09 6.53
CA LEU A 27 5.57 -2.91 7.72
C LEU A 27 5.36 -4.04 8.71
N ARG A 28 6.44 -4.37 9.41
CA ARG A 28 6.33 -5.05 10.70
C ARG A 28 5.91 -4.03 11.74
N LEU A 29 4.60 -3.90 11.96
CA LEU A 29 4.04 -2.95 12.92
C LEU A 29 4.71 -3.08 14.29
N THR A 30 5.27 -1.96 14.73
CA THR A 30 5.83 -1.74 16.07
C THR A 30 4.91 -0.80 16.84
N SER A 31 5.06 -0.71 18.16
CA SER A 31 4.29 0.23 19.00
C SER A 31 4.36 1.68 18.49
N GLU A 32 5.46 2.07 17.83
CA GLU A 32 5.67 3.42 17.26
C GLU A 32 4.95 3.66 15.93
N THR A 33 4.57 2.60 15.20
CA THR A 33 3.91 2.69 13.89
C THR A 33 2.43 2.31 13.93
N MET A 34 1.95 1.87 15.10
CA MET A 34 0.55 1.54 15.36
C MET A 34 -0.38 2.75 15.31
N ASP A 35 0.11 3.98 15.43
CA ASP A 35 -0.71 5.20 15.38
C ASP A 35 -1.19 5.53 13.95
N ARG A 36 -0.40 5.17 12.94
CA ARG A 36 -0.65 5.40 11.50
C ARG A 36 -1.00 4.13 10.72
N GLY A 37 -0.69 2.98 11.30
CA GLY A 37 -1.03 1.68 10.76
C GLY A 37 -0.16 1.37 9.57
N ASP A 38 -0.42 0.22 8.96
CA ASP A 38 0.46 -0.28 7.92
C ASP A 38 0.25 0.45 6.57
N ARG A 39 1.20 0.33 5.65
CA ARG A 39 1.13 0.81 4.27
C ARG A 39 0.21 -0.12 3.49
N ILE A 40 -1.00 0.30 3.18
CA ILE A 40 -1.99 -0.53 2.47
C ILE A 40 -1.69 -0.63 0.97
N ALA A 41 -1.04 0.38 0.39
CA ALA A 41 -0.75 0.44 -1.03
C ALA A 41 0.42 1.39 -1.33
N THR A 42 1.03 1.19 -2.49
CA THR A 42 2.15 1.98 -2.99
C THR A 42 1.85 2.47 -4.39
N PHE A 43 2.08 3.76 -4.63
CA PHE A 43 2.29 4.33 -5.96
C PHE A 43 3.77 4.62 -6.13
N MET A 44 4.36 4.12 -7.20
CA MET A 44 5.71 4.50 -7.61
C MET A 44 5.65 5.13 -9.00
N PHE A 45 6.13 6.36 -9.11
CA PHE A 45 6.19 7.13 -10.34
C PHE A 45 7.59 7.06 -10.93
N TYR A 46 7.71 6.82 -12.24
CA TYR A 46 8.96 6.93 -12.97
C TYR A 46 9.14 8.36 -13.47
N LEU A 47 10.20 9.03 -13.02
CA LEU A 47 10.48 10.44 -13.32
C LEU A 47 11.42 10.62 -14.52
N THR A 48 12.14 9.56 -14.90
CA THR A 48 13.03 9.50 -16.06
C THR A 48 12.77 8.25 -16.89
N ASP A 49 13.14 8.32 -18.17
CA ASP A 49 13.29 7.14 -19.01
C ASP A 49 14.62 6.45 -18.68
N VAL A 50 14.63 5.12 -18.67
CA VAL A 50 15.85 4.33 -18.50
C VAL A 50 16.14 3.58 -19.78
N GLU A 51 17.36 3.76 -20.31
CA GLU A 51 17.75 3.19 -21.59
C GLU A 51 17.89 1.66 -21.49
N LYS A 52 18.63 1.17 -20.49
CA LYS A 52 18.78 -0.27 -20.20
C LYS A 52 18.84 -0.57 -18.69
N GLY A 53 18.20 -1.67 -18.29
CA GLY A 53 18.10 -2.07 -16.89
C GLY A 53 17.04 -1.29 -16.13
N GLY A 54 17.18 -1.19 -14.80
CA GLY A 54 16.36 -0.29 -13.97
C GLY A 54 14.90 -0.71 -13.74
N SER A 55 14.42 -1.82 -14.31
CA SER A 55 13.06 -2.32 -14.08
C SER A 55 12.74 -2.50 -12.60
N THR A 56 11.49 -2.26 -12.21
CA THR A 56 11.00 -2.71 -10.91
C THR A 56 10.40 -4.10 -11.07
N ALA A 57 11.06 -5.10 -10.47
CA ALA A 57 10.71 -6.50 -10.61
C ALA A 57 9.90 -6.98 -9.40
N PHE A 58 8.87 -7.79 -9.66
CA PHE A 58 8.04 -8.47 -8.69
C PHE A 58 8.25 -9.98 -8.86
N PRO A 59 9.32 -10.57 -8.29
CA PRO A 59 9.70 -11.96 -8.53
C PRO A 59 8.58 -12.95 -8.21
N MET A 60 7.84 -12.75 -7.12
CA MET A 60 6.77 -13.65 -6.71
C MET A 60 5.54 -13.57 -7.62
N ALA A 61 5.35 -12.44 -8.30
CA ALA A 61 4.30 -12.27 -9.31
C ALA A 61 4.77 -12.63 -10.73
N GLY A 62 6.07 -12.85 -10.95
CA GLY A 62 6.64 -13.16 -12.26
C GLY A 62 6.60 -12.02 -13.27
N VAL A 63 6.49 -10.76 -12.81
CA VAL A 63 6.37 -9.58 -13.68
C VAL A 63 7.43 -8.52 -13.36
N ALA A 64 7.77 -7.69 -14.34
CA ALA A 64 8.65 -6.55 -14.15
C ALA A 64 8.14 -5.34 -14.95
N ALA A 65 8.11 -4.18 -14.29
CA ALA A 65 7.72 -2.92 -14.91
C ALA A 65 8.96 -2.17 -15.40
N ARG A 66 9.03 -1.87 -16.69
CA ARG A 66 10.09 -1.04 -17.27
C ARG A 66 9.85 0.44 -16.91
N PRO A 67 10.90 1.21 -16.57
CA PRO A 67 10.76 2.65 -16.33
C PRO A 67 10.48 3.39 -17.64
N VAL A 68 9.36 4.13 -17.66
CA VAL A 68 8.99 5.07 -18.73
C VAL A 68 8.58 6.37 -18.07
N LYS A 69 9.18 7.50 -18.47
CA LYS A 69 8.95 8.79 -17.83
C LYS A 69 7.46 9.15 -17.82
N GLY A 70 6.97 9.56 -16.65
CA GLY A 70 5.57 9.94 -16.43
C GLY A 70 4.62 8.76 -16.20
N SER A 71 5.08 7.51 -16.34
CA SER A 71 4.29 6.34 -15.98
C SER A 71 4.37 6.05 -14.47
N ALA A 72 3.43 5.23 -13.99
CA ALA A 72 3.40 4.80 -12.60
C ALA A 72 3.06 3.32 -12.50
N VAL A 73 3.57 2.68 -11.46
CA VAL A 73 3.17 1.34 -11.02
C VAL A 73 2.44 1.48 -9.70
N PHE A 74 1.35 0.74 -9.56
CA PHE A 74 0.52 0.73 -8.37
C PHE A 74 0.28 -0.70 -7.91
N TRP A 75 0.34 -0.95 -6.60
CA TRP A 75 -0.03 -2.22 -6.00
C TRP A 75 -0.57 -2.04 -4.58
N ASN A 76 -1.40 -3.00 -4.15
CA ASN A 76 -1.85 -3.12 -2.77
C ASN A 76 -0.88 -4.02 -2.02
N ASN A 77 -0.30 -3.53 -0.93
CA ASN A 77 0.66 -4.28 -0.12
C ASN A 77 -0.02 -5.33 0.77
N LEU A 78 -1.30 -5.12 1.09
CA LEU A 78 -2.08 -5.96 1.99
C LEU A 78 -3.33 -6.50 1.30
N PHE A 79 -3.74 -7.70 1.69
CA PHE A 79 -5.09 -8.19 1.43
C PHE A 79 -6.13 -7.41 2.24
N SER A 80 -7.41 -7.56 1.88
CA SER A 80 -8.52 -6.99 2.67
C SER A 80 -8.60 -7.52 4.11
N SER A 81 -7.93 -8.64 4.39
CA SER A 81 -7.76 -9.17 5.76
C SER A 81 -6.73 -8.41 6.58
N GLY A 82 -5.92 -7.55 5.96
CA GLY A 82 -4.78 -6.86 6.57
C GLY A 82 -3.47 -7.63 6.53
N ASN A 83 -3.46 -8.87 6.03
CA ASN A 83 -2.22 -9.65 5.88
C ASN A 83 -1.40 -9.15 4.67
N PRO A 84 -0.06 -9.14 4.75
CA PRO A 84 0.79 -8.82 3.60
C PRO A 84 0.55 -9.74 2.40
N ASP A 85 0.57 -9.18 1.20
CA ASP A 85 0.48 -9.93 -0.05
C ASP A 85 1.89 -10.28 -0.55
N GLU A 86 2.30 -11.53 -0.40
CA GLU A 86 3.65 -11.99 -0.80
C GLU A 86 3.95 -11.77 -2.29
N ARG A 87 2.94 -11.59 -3.15
CA ARG A 87 3.18 -11.26 -4.56
C ARG A 87 3.83 -9.89 -4.75
N THR A 88 3.81 -9.03 -3.72
CA THR A 88 4.37 -7.67 -3.75
C THR A 88 5.81 -7.60 -3.26
N TRP A 89 6.48 -8.74 -3.00
CA TRP A 89 7.95 -8.75 -2.92
C TRP A 89 8.48 -8.12 -4.21
N HIS A 90 9.24 -7.03 -4.08
CA HIS A 90 9.70 -6.25 -5.22
C HIS A 90 11.08 -5.64 -4.98
N GLY A 91 11.81 -5.38 -6.06
CA GLY A 91 13.13 -4.76 -6.03
C GLY A 91 13.40 -3.95 -7.30
N ALA A 92 14.44 -3.12 -7.27
CA ALA A 92 14.89 -2.38 -8.43
C ALA A 92 16.06 -3.11 -9.09
N CYS A 93 15.88 -3.58 -10.32
CA CYS A 93 16.96 -4.15 -11.12
C CYS A 93 18.08 -3.11 -11.33
N PRO A 94 19.35 -3.54 -11.46
CA PRO A 94 20.46 -2.64 -11.74
C PRO A 94 20.22 -1.78 -12.99
N VAL A 95 20.53 -0.49 -12.90
CA VAL A 95 20.60 0.39 -14.08
C VAL A 95 21.88 0.07 -14.85
N ILE A 96 21.76 -0.25 -16.13
CA ILE A 96 22.90 -0.57 -17.00
C ILE A 96 23.26 0.64 -17.87
N MET A 97 22.28 1.44 -18.28
CA MET A 97 22.50 2.62 -19.11
C MET A 97 21.40 3.66 -18.86
N GLY A 98 21.81 4.93 -18.71
CA GLY A 98 20.96 6.04 -18.28
C GLY A 98 20.93 6.22 -16.76
N GLU A 99 19.91 6.91 -16.27
CA GLU A 99 19.66 7.14 -14.84
C GLU A 99 18.18 6.92 -14.51
N LYS A 100 17.91 6.28 -13.36
CA LYS A 100 16.54 6.03 -12.89
C LYS A 100 16.22 7.00 -11.77
N TRP A 101 15.21 7.84 -11.96
CA TRP A 101 14.59 8.62 -10.90
C TRP A 101 13.17 8.11 -10.65
N VAL A 102 12.83 7.88 -9.39
CA VAL A 102 11.49 7.45 -8.98
C VAL A 102 10.98 8.29 -7.82
N ALA A 103 9.65 8.39 -7.72
CA ALA A 103 9.00 8.90 -6.53
C ALA A 103 8.00 7.87 -5.97
N ASN A 104 8.09 7.57 -4.68
CA ASN A 104 7.18 6.68 -3.97
C ASN A 104 6.19 7.48 -3.14
N LYS A 105 4.92 7.05 -3.18
CA LYS A 105 3.86 7.52 -2.32
C LYS A 105 3.22 6.32 -1.63
N TRP A 106 3.48 6.20 -0.33
CA TRP A 106 2.88 5.16 0.50
C TRP A 106 1.59 5.62 1.15
N ILE A 107 0.54 4.82 0.96
CA ILE A 107 -0.79 5.08 1.51
C ILE A 107 -0.93 4.29 2.81
N ARG A 108 -1.32 4.96 3.89
CA ARG A 108 -1.45 4.36 5.23
C ARG A 108 -2.88 3.90 5.51
N TYR A 109 -3.01 2.91 6.38
CA TYR A 109 -4.31 2.36 6.78
C TYR A 109 -5.14 3.35 7.61
N PHE A 110 -4.54 3.96 8.65
CA PHE A 110 -5.28 4.88 9.49
C PHE A 110 -5.68 6.15 8.69
N ASP A 111 -6.86 6.70 8.98
CA ASP A 111 -7.64 7.67 8.20
C ASP A 111 -8.39 7.19 6.95
N GLN A 112 -8.05 6.05 6.34
CA GLN A 112 -8.82 5.51 5.20
C GLN A 112 -10.14 4.85 5.63
N MET A 113 -10.26 4.38 6.88
CA MET A 113 -11.52 3.79 7.37
C MET A 113 -12.67 4.79 7.52
N GLN A 114 -12.37 6.09 7.63
CA GLN A 114 -13.41 7.11 7.67
C GLN A 114 -14.04 7.35 6.28
N THR A 115 -13.29 7.07 5.22
CA THR A 115 -13.72 7.22 3.82
C THR A 115 -14.23 5.91 3.22
N HIS A 116 -13.72 4.76 3.67
CA HIS A 116 -14.17 3.43 3.27
C HIS A 116 -15.18 2.86 4.27
N GLN A 117 -16.45 3.17 4.05
CA GLN A 117 -17.53 2.49 4.78
C GLN A 117 -17.40 0.98 4.57
N CYS A 118 -17.30 0.22 5.67
CA CYS A 118 -17.48 -1.23 5.61
C CYS A 118 -18.83 -1.49 4.95
N LYS A 119 -18.83 -2.14 3.77
CA LYS A 119 -20.06 -2.75 3.25
C LYS A 119 -20.37 -3.89 4.20
N SER A 120 -21.21 -3.62 5.19
CA SER A 120 -21.73 -4.69 6.03
C SER A 120 -22.53 -5.62 5.12
N GLN A 121 -21.94 -6.75 4.75
CA GLN A 121 -22.74 -7.96 4.51
C GLN A 121 -23.21 -8.55 5.84
N GLN A 122 -23.37 -7.72 6.88
CA GLN A 122 -23.90 -8.17 8.14
C GLN A 122 -25.41 -8.05 8.10
N PRO A 123 -26.15 -9.08 8.54
CA PRO A 123 -27.57 -8.94 8.77
C PRO A 123 -27.81 -7.74 9.69
N SER A 124 -28.90 -7.02 9.48
CA SER A 124 -29.28 -5.77 10.19
C SER A 124 -29.37 -5.89 11.71
N GLN A 125 -29.11 -7.08 12.27
CA GLN A 125 -29.12 -7.39 13.68
C GLN A 125 -28.09 -8.49 13.95
N MET A 126 -27.02 -8.16 14.69
CA MET A 126 -26.13 -9.16 15.27
C MET A 126 -26.64 -9.54 16.66
N ASP A 127 -26.95 -10.82 16.83
CA ASP A 127 -27.41 -11.38 18.09
C ASP A 127 -26.22 -12.02 18.83
N PHE A 128 -25.66 -11.31 19.82
CA PHE A 128 -24.60 -11.88 20.67
C PHE A 128 -25.22 -12.48 21.93
N LYS A 129 -24.75 -13.67 22.34
CA LYS A 129 -25.11 -14.25 23.64
C LYS A 129 -23.92 -14.09 24.60
N VAL A 130 -24.13 -13.34 25.68
CA VAL A 130 -23.18 -13.25 26.79
C VAL A 130 -23.89 -13.82 28.02
N ASN A 131 -23.31 -14.85 28.65
CA ASN A 131 -23.87 -15.52 29.82
C ASN A 131 -25.35 -15.94 29.65
N GLY A 132 -25.70 -16.47 28.48
CA GLY A 132 -27.07 -16.91 28.16
C GLY A 132 -28.06 -15.78 27.86
N LYS A 133 -27.70 -14.50 28.08
CA LYS A 133 -28.54 -13.36 27.73
C LYS A 133 -28.23 -12.88 26.31
N LYS A 134 -29.30 -12.71 25.52
CA LYS A 134 -29.25 -12.24 24.14
C LYS A 134 -29.15 -10.71 24.13
N LEU A 135 -28.01 -10.17 23.70
CA LEU A 135 -27.78 -8.74 23.52
C LEU A 135 -28.03 -8.38 22.05
N LYS A 136 -28.86 -7.36 21.85
CA LYS A 136 -29.15 -6.80 20.52
C LYS A 136 -28.44 -5.46 20.39
N PHE A 137 -27.48 -5.37 19.49
CA PHE A 137 -26.85 -4.10 19.12
C PHE A 137 -27.45 -3.63 17.80
N LYS A 138 -28.05 -2.43 17.81
CA LYS A 138 -28.36 -1.71 16.58
C LYS A 138 -27.10 -0.97 16.16
N GLN A 139 -26.69 -1.13 14.90
CA GLN A 139 -25.60 -0.32 14.36
C GLN A 139 -26.01 1.16 14.42
N PRO A 140 -25.15 2.06 14.92
CA PRO A 140 -25.43 3.49 14.85
C PRO A 140 -25.44 3.91 13.38
N VAL A 141 -26.55 4.53 12.95
CA VAL A 141 -26.67 5.11 11.61
C VAL A 141 -25.78 6.36 11.61
N VAL A 142 -24.59 6.26 11.01
CA VAL A 142 -23.73 7.43 10.81
C VAL A 142 -24.32 8.24 9.65
N PRO A 143 -24.70 9.51 9.85
CA PRO A 143 -25.24 10.32 8.76
C PRO A 143 -24.15 10.50 7.69
N THR A 144 -24.47 10.11 6.45
CA THR A 144 -23.63 10.40 5.30
C THR A 144 -23.59 11.91 5.09
N ARG A 145 -22.46 12.56 5.38
CA ARG A 145 -22.24 13.93 4.91
C ARG A 145 -22.06 13.89 3.39
N ARG A 146 -22.97 14.55 2.67
CA ARG A 146 -22.82 14.86 1.24
C ARG A 146 -21.73 15.89 1.04
#